data_AF-A0A7W0MEA8-F1
#
_entry.id   AF-A0A7W0MEA8-F1
#
_cell.length_a   1.000
_cell.length_b   1.000
_cell.length_c   1.000
_cell.angle_alpha   90.00
_cell.angle_beta   90.00
_cell.angle_gamma   90.00
#
_symmetry.space_group_name_H-M   'P 1'
#
loop_
_entity.id
_entity.type
_entity.pdbx_description
1 polymer ?
#
loop_
_entity_poly.entity_id
_entity_poly.type
_entity_poly.pdbx_seq_one_letter_code
_entity_poly.pdbx_strand_id
1 'polypeptide(L)' 'VTLAMRIPFAGLGATPRAGDSWRANLYRCIGALGDSRGYLAWRPTLTPQPNFHVPHRFGRLEFIR' A
#
# COMPACT_ATOMS: atom_id res chain seq x y z
N VAL A 1 8.16 15.23 8.75
CA VAL A 1 8.76 14.98 7.42
C VAL A 1 7.65 14.55 6.49
N THR A 2 7.59 15.15 5.31
CA THR A 2 6.64 14.77 4.25
C THR A 2 7.43 14.16 3.10
N LEU A 3 7.00 13.00 2.62
CA LEU A 3 7.56 12.32 1.45
C LEU A 3 6.48 12.26 0.37
N ALA A 4 6.86 12.55 -0.87
CA ALA A 4 5.98 12.46 -2.02
C ALA A 4 6.59 11.54 -3.08
N MET A 5 5.75 10.77 -3.76
CA MET A 5 6.13 9.94 -4.91
C MET A 5 5.21 10.25 -6.09
N ARG A 6 5.78 10.31 -7.28
CA ARG A 6 5.04 10.38 -8.55
C ARG A 6 5.35 9.11 -9.34
N ILE A 7 4.36 8.23 -9.44
CA ILE A 7 4.49 6.93 -10.13
C ILE A 7 3.77 7.05 -11.48
N PRO A 8 4.50 7.02 -12.62
CA PRO A 8 3.86 7.03 -13.93
C PRO A 8 3.04 5.75 -14.15
N PHE A 9 1.83 5.88 -14.67
CA PHE A 9 0.96 4.74 -14.98
C PHE A 9 1.56 3.75 -15.98
N ALA A 10 2.40 4.23 -16.90
CA ALA A 10 3.16 3.36 -17.80
C ALA A 10 4.02 2.32 -17.05
N GLY A 11 4.53 2.67 -15.85
CA GLY A 11 5.27 1.74 -15.00
C GLY A 11 4.41 0.71 -14.27
N LEU A 12 3.08 0.87 -14.29
CA LEU A 12 2.11 -0.05 -13.68
C LEU A 12 1.38 -0.92 -14.72
N GLY A 13 1.71 -0.76 -16.01
CA GLY A 13 1.15 -1.56 -17.11
C GLY A 13 -0.26 -1.15 -17.55
N ALA A 14 -0.89 -0.18 -16.89
CA ALA A 14 -2.20 0.34 -17.26
C ALA A 14 -2.38 1.78 -16.79
N THR A 15 -3.12 2.57 -17.58
CA THR A 15 -3.65 3.86 -17.15
C THR A 15 -5.10 3.64 -16.67
N PRO A 16 -5.45 4.01 -15.43
CA PRO A 16 -6.80 3.82 -14.92
C PRO A 16 -7.78 4.73 -15.65
N ARG A 17 -9.01 4.24 -15.82
CA ARG A 17 -10.16 5.01 -16.30
C ARG A 17 -11.04 5.40 -15.12
N ALA A 18 -11.85 6.43 -15.29
CA ALA A 18 -12.91 6.73 -14.34
C ALA A 18 -13.83 5.50 -14.15
N GLY A 19 -14.07 5.13 -12.90
CA GLY A 19 -14.79 3.93 -12.49
C GLY A 19 -13.90 2.72 -12.22
N ASP A 20 -12.61 2.74 -12.60
CA ASP A 20 -11.70 1.65 -12.29
C ASP A 20 -11.47 1.54 -10.78
N SER A 21 -11.28 0.30 -10.31
CA SER A 21 -11.01 0.00 -8.92
C SER A 21 -9.79 -0.90 -8.82
N TRP A 22 -8.70 -0.37 -8.29
CA TRP A 22 -7.44 -1.10 -8.15
C TRP A 22 -7.23 -1.56 -6.71
N ARG A 23 -6.52 -2.68 -6.54
CA ARG A 23 -6.14 -3.18 -5.21
C ARG A 23 -4.81 -2.58 -4.80
N ALA A 24 -4.77 -1.92 -3.64
CA ALA A 24 -3.53 -1.37 -3.10
C ALA A 24 -3.50 -1.38 -1.57
N ASN A 25 -2.31 -1.18 -1.02
CA ASN A 25 -2.10 -0.88 0.38
C ASN A 25 -0.89 0.06 0.53
N LEU A 26 -0.81 0.75 1.68
CA LEU A 26 0.30 1.63 2.00
C LEU A 26 0.87 1.21 3.36
N TYR A 27 2.19 1.14 3.45
CA TYR A 27 2.89 0.61 4.60
C TYR A 27 3.88 1.62 5.18
N ARG A 28 4.16 1.49 6.46
CA ARG A 28 5.23 2.23 7.12
C ARG A 28 5.96 1.34 8.12
N CYS A 29 7.28 1.27 7.98
CA CYS A 29 8.19 0.72 8.97
C CYS A 29 8.80 1.86 9.79
N ILE A 30 8.76 1.77 11.11
CA ILE A 30 9.30 2.78 12.04
C ILE A 30 10.22 2.12 13.06
N GLY A 31 11.15 2.88 13.64
CA GLY A 31 12.10 2.37 14.64
C GLY A 31 13.36 1.70 14.05
N ALA A 32 14.23 1.22 14.93
CA ALA A 32 15.41 0.44 14.53
C ALA A 32 15.00 -1.01 14.21
N LEU A 33 15.95 -1.83 13.73
CA LEU A 33 15.74 -3.27 13.67
C LEU A 33 15.64 -3.85 15.10
N GLY A 34 14.94 -4.97 15.26
CA GLY A 34 14.66 -5.59 16.56
C GLY A 34 13.34 -5.12 17.17
N ASP A 35 13.23 -5.17 18.50
CA ASP A 35 11.96 -5.01 19.23
C ASP A 35 11.32 -3.62 19.10
N SER A 36 12.12 -2.61 18.74
CA SER A 36 11.62 -1.25 18.49
C SER A 36 10.97 -1.07 17.11
N ARG A 37 11.00 -2.10 16.25
CA ARG A 37 10.45 -2.05 14.89
C ARG A 37 8.92 -2.06 14.92
N GLY A 38 8.31 -0.95 14.53
CA GLY A 38 6.87 -0.87 14.28
C GLY A 38 6.52 -1.11 12.80
N TYR A 39 5.41 -1.79 12.56
CA TYR A 39 4.85 -2.06 11.24
C TYR A 39 3.41 -1.55 11.16
N LEU A 40 3.14 -0.61 10.25
CA LEU A 40 1.83 0.00 10.07
C LEU A 40 1.34 -0.25 8.63
N ALA A 41 0.02 -0.35 8.48
CA ALA A 41 -0.64 -0.51 7.20
C ALA A 41 -1.91 0.35 7.15
N TRP A 42 -2.25 0.90 5.99
CA TRP A 42 -3.55 1.55 5.77
C TRP A 42 -4.69 0.54 5.91
N ARG A 43 -4.56 -0.63 5.28
CA ARG A 43 -5.46 -1.77 5.47
C ARG A 43 -4.78 -2.87 6.29
N PRO A 44 -5.39 -3.35 7.41
CA PRO A 44 -4.81 -4.39 8.24
C PRO A 44 -4.64 -5.73 7.50
N THR A 45 -3.43 -6.27 7.56
CA THR A 45 -3.08 -7.55 6.92
C THR A 45 -3.59 -8.77 7.70
N LEU A 46 -3.83 -8.62 9.01
CA LEU A 46 -4.33 -9.67 9.91
C LEU A 46 -3.54 -10.99 9.83
N THR A 47 -2.22 -10.86 9.75
CA THR A 47 -1.30 -12.00 9.80
C THR A 47 -0.71 -12.16 11.20
N PRO A 48 -0.35 -13.38 11.64
CA PRO A 48 0.26 -13.60 12.96
C PRO A 48 1.60 -12.90 13.16
N GLN A 49 2.33 -12.69 12.06
CA GLN A 49 3.59 -11.94 12.00
C GLN A 49 3.48 -10.83 10.97
N PRO A 50 4.28 -9.75 11.06
CA PRO A 50 4.28 -8.67 10.06
C PRO A 50 4.53 -9.20 8.65
N ASN A 51 3.55 -8.99 7.76
CA ASN A 51 3.64 -9.37 6.36
C ASN A 51 2.94 -8.31 5.49
N PHE A 52 3.60 -7.86 4.43
CA PHE A 52 3.08 -6.86 3.49
C PHE A 52 2.63 -7.44 2.14
N HIS A 53 3.00 -8.68 1.84
CA HIS A 53 2.68 -9.36 0.58
C HIS A 53 1.42 -10.21 0.75
N VAL A 54 0.31 -9.54 1.07
CA VAL A 54 -0.99 -10.19 1.31
C VAL A 54 -2.06 -9.57 0.39
N PRO A 55 -2.03 -9.83 -0.93
CA PRO A 55 -2.85 -9.12 -1.90
C PRO A 55 -4.36 -9.21 -1.62
N HIS A 56 -4.81 -10.33 -1.06
CA HIS A 56 -6.22 -10.54 -0.72
C HIS A 56 -6.73 -9.60 0.40
N ARG A 57 -5.83 -8.93 1.15
CA ARG A 57 -6.14 -7.96 2.21
C ARG A 57 -6.03 -6.50 1.75
N PHE A 58 -5.57 -6.25 0.53
CA PHE A 58 -5.44 -4.90 -0.01
C PHE A 58 -6.81 -4.20 -0.05
N GLY A 59 -6.78 -2.88 0.18
CA GLY A 59 -7.93 -2.01 -0.01
C GLY A 59 -8.21 -1.75 -1.48
N ARG A 60 -9.20 -0.90 -1.73
CA ARG A 60 -9.59 -0.48 -3.08
C ARG A 60 -9.29 1.00 -3.27
N LEU A 61 -8.58 1.33 -4.34
CA LEU A 61 -8.43 2.69 -4.84
C LEU A 61 -9.44 2.86 -5.97
N GLU A 62 -10.40 3.76 -5.78
CA GLU A 62 -11.41 4.07 -6.78
C GLU A 62 -10.98 5.30 -7.56
N PHE A 63 -10.81 5.15 -8.87
CA PHE A 63 -10.45 6.23 -9.77
C PHE A 63 -11.72 6.91 -10.23
N ILE A 64 -11.97 8.12 -9.72
CA ILE A 64 -13.23 8.84 -9.95
C ILE A 64 -13.20 9.79 -11.17
N ARG A 65 -12.01 10.10 -11.69
CA ARG A 65 -11.77 11.01 -12.81
C ARG A 65 -10.51 10.57 -13.55
#